data_AF-A0A074RSM0-F1
#
_entry.id   AF-A0A074RSM0-F1
#
_cell.length_a   1.000
_cell.length_b   1.000
_cell.length_c   1.000
_cell.angle_alpha   90.00
_cell.angle_beta   90.00
_cell.angle_gamma   90.00
#
_symmetry.space_group_name_H-M   'P 1'
#
loop_
_entity.id
_entity.type
_entity.pdbx_description
1 polymer ?
#
loop_
_entity_poly.entity_id
_entity_poly.type
_entity_poly.pdbx_seq_one_letter_code
_entity_poly.pdbx_strand_id
1 'polypeptide(L)'
;MPVPKTSPIFFNIAFSKEGIDALGLKHSDLGDKHFRDGQFADATTVLGDPFVKKNGKKLPDWEDRFVELELAHKIHGIILVAGEANSVQQHSKEIIQALAGAASILYYLEGATLLKRVRYIKSGLHATHSCQIIYRITNILDGVIIMGTKGDRKPRPEWALGGSFMVFRKLQQLVPEFHEFLYETGAKGIVVPKDQEAAAKLFGSRLIGRWPSGKCKKINSIDRFV
;
A
#
# COMPACT_ATOMS: atom_id res chain seq x y z
N MET A 1 -21.33 28.28 -19.36
CA MET A 1 -21.41 27.06 -18.52
C MET A 1 -20.84 27.41 -17.15
N PRO A 2 -21.45 27.01 -16.02
CA PRO A 2 -20.85 27.24 -14.72
C PRO A 2 -19.53 26.47 -14.65
N VAL A 3 -18.46 27.15 -14.22
CA VAL A 3 -17.16 26.51 -13.97
C VAL A 3 -17.38 25.40 -12.94
N PRO A 4 -16.93 24.16 -13.17
CA PRO A 4 -17.08 23.09 -12.19
C PRO A 4 -16.50 23.56 -10.86
N LYS A 5 -17.31 23.54 -9.79
CA LYS A 5 -16.86 23.89 -8.45
C LYS A 5 -15.80 22.88 -8.04
N THR A 6 -14.55 23.32 -7.91
CA THR A 6 -13.45 22.47 -7.45
C THR A 6 -13.47 22.40 -5.92
N SER A 7 -13.28 21.20 -5.40
CA SER A 7 -13.12 20.92 -3.96
C SER A 7 -11.63 20.89 -3.62
N PRO A 8 -11.22 21.16 -2.36
CA PRO A 8 -9.83 21.03 -1.94
C PRO A 8 -9.28 19.62 -2.23
N ILE A 9 -8.01 19.57 -2.61
CA ILE A 9 -7.24 18.33 -2.76
C ILE A 9 -6.19 18.23 -1.65
N PHE A 10 -5.77 17.01 -1.35
CA PHE A 10 -4.57 16.74 -0.58
C PHE A 10 -3.43 16.39 -1.54
N PHE A 11 -2.26 16.96 -1.28
CA PHE A 11 -1.06 16.80 -2.08
C PHE A 11 0.09 16.37 -1.18
N ASN A 12 0.75 15.27 -1.54
CA ASN A 12 1.97 14.81 -0.91
C ASN A 12 2.99 14.43 -1.98
N ILE A 13 4.27 14.59 -1.67
CA ILE A 13 5.38 14.17 -2.52
C ILE A 13 6.33 13.31 -1.70
N ALA A 14 6.90 12.29 -2.32
CA ALA A 14 7.96 11.46 -1.76
C ALA A 14 9.02 11.16 -2.83
N PHE A 15 10.26 10.98 -2.40
CA PHE A 15 11.41 10.73 -3.27
C PHE A 15 12.00 9.35 -2.98
N SER A 16 12.48 8.68 -4.03
CA SER A 16 13.34 7.50 -3.91
C SER A 16 14.77 7.92 -3.55
N LYS A 17 15.65 6.94 -3.29
CA LYS A 17 17.08 7.22 -3.11
C LYS A 17 17.67 7.87 -4.36
N GLU A 18 17.33 7.37 -5.53
CA GLU A 18 17.74 7.90 -6.83
C GLU A 18 17.26 9.34 -7.03
N GLY A 19 16.05 9.66 -6.57
CA GLY A 19 15.53 11.04 -6.63
C GLY A 19 16.26 12.01 -5.71
N ILE A 20 16.56 11.60 -4.47
CA ILE A 20 17.39 12.39 -3.54
C ILE A 20 18.76 12.65 -4.18
N ASP A 21 19.34 11.67 -4.84
CA ASP A 21 20.63 11.78 -5.52
C ASP A 21 20.59 12.72 -6.73
N ALA A 22 19.50 12.67 -7.50
CA ALA A 22 19.26 13.57 -8.63
C ALA A 22 19.09 15.03 -8.18
N LEU A 23 18.59 15.26 -6.96
CA LEU A 23 18.51 16.58 -6.32
C LEU A 23 19.84 17.07 -5.72
N GLY A 24 20.93 16.32 -5.89
CA GLY A 24 22.27 16.71 -5.44
C GLY A 24 22.65 16.23 -4.04
N LEU A 25 21.82 15.43 -3.38
CA LEU A 25 22.03 14.96 -2.01
C LEU A 25 22.69 13.57 -1.93
N LYS A 26 23.58 13.25 -2.88
CA LYS A 26 24.18 11.92 -3.09
C LYS A 26 24.86 11.29 -1.87
N HIS A 27 25.41 12.13 -1.00
CA HIS A 27 26.12 11.70 0.21
C HIS A 27 25.23 11.63 1.45
N SER A 28 23.93 11.90 1.30
CA SER A 28 22.97 11.77 2.41
C SER A 28 22.61 10.30 2.60
N ASP A 29 23.09 9.71 3.70
CA ASP A 29 22.58 8.43 4.18
C ASP A 29 21.40 8.68 5.12
N LEU A 30 20.25 8.11 4.78
CA LEU A 30 19.10 8.12 5.68
C LEU A 30 19.22 7.01 6.74
N GLY A 31 20.15 6.07 6.66
CA GLY A 31 20.33 5.01 7.66
C GLY A 31 19.37 3.83 7.50
N ASP A 32 18.73 3.70 6.33
CA ASP A 32 17.86 2.58 5.95
C ASP A 32 18.36 1.92 4.66
N LYS A 33 18.76 0.65 4.76
CA LYS A 33 19.34 -0.09 3.63
C LYS A 33 18.31 -0.39 2.53
N HIS A 34 17.06 -0.66 2.91
CA HIS A 34 16.01 -1.08 1.97
C HIS A 34 15.56 0.12 1.14
N PHE A 35 15.47 1.29 1.78
CA PHE A 35 15.28 2.55 1.07
C PHE A 35 16.45 2.86 0.12
N ARG A 36 17.70 2.69 0.59
CA ARG A 36 18.90 2.96 -0.20
C ARG A 36 19.02 2.04 -1.42
N ASP A 37 18.76 0.74 -1.23
CA ASP A 37 18.96 -0.28 -2.25
C ASP A 37 17.74 -0.41 -3.19
N GLY A 38 16.58 0.10 -2.75
CA GLY A 38 15.35 0.13 -3.52
C GLY A 38 14.54 -1.17 -3.44
N GLN A 39 13.21 -1.04 -3.54
CA GLN A 39 12.31 -2.19 -3.41
C GLN A 39 12.52 -3.25 -4.51
N PHE A 40 12.94 -2.84 -5.70
CA PHE A 40 13.22 -3.74 -6.81
C PHE A 40 14.34 -4.75 -6.47
N ALA A 41 15.37 -4.31 -5.74
CA ALA A 41 16.46 -5.18 -5.29
C ALA A 41 16.00 -6.19 -4.22
N ASP A 42 15.07 -5.78 -3.36
CA ASP A 42 14.51 -6.62 -2.29
C ASP A 42 13.40 -7.56 -2.75
N ALA A 43 12.80 -7.31 -3.92
CA ALA A 43 11.55 -7.92 -4.36
C ALA A 43 11.58 -9.46 -4.27
N THR A 44 12.56 -10.11 -4.89
CA THR A 44 12.56 -11.57 -5.03
C THR A 44 13.31 -12.32 -3.92
N THR A 45 14.10 -11.62 -3.11
CA THR A 45 14.99 -12.20 -2.10
C THR A 45 14.51 -11.94 -0.69
N VAL A 46 13.91 -10.78 -0.43
CA VAL A 46 13.43 -10.35 0.88
C VAL A 46 11.91 -10.40 0.96
N LEU A 47 11.23 -9.88 -0.07
CA LEU A 47 9.76 -9.73 -0.04
C LEU A 47 9.01 -10.98 -0.53
N GLY A 48 9.69 -11.87 -1.25
CA GLY A 48 9.09 -13.10 -1.76
C GLY A 48 8.24 -12.89 -3.01
N ASP A 49 8.47 -11.80 -3.75
CA ASP A 49 7.76 -11.53 -5.00
C ASP A 49 8.06 -12.64 -6.03
N PRO A 50 7.06 -13.03 -6.84
CA PRO A 50 7.27 -13.93 -7.95
C PRO A 50 8.33 -13.36 -8.91
N PHE A 51 8.97 -14.24 -9.67
CA PHE A 51 10.05 -13.84 -10.57
C PHE A 51 9.98 -14.56 -11.91
N VAL A 52 10.51 -13.91 -12.92
CA VAL A 52 10.73 -14.47 -14.25
C VAL A 52 12.22 -14.43 -14.59
N LYS A 53 12.67 -15.35 -15.43
CA LYS A 53 14.03 -15.32 -15.99
C LYS A 53 13.98 -14.60 -17.34
N LYS A 54 14.56 -13.40 -17.41
CA LYS A 54 14.72 -12.63 -18.67
C LYS A 54 16.21 -12.45 -18.94
N ASN A 55 16.69 -12.90 -20.11
CA ASN A 55 18.10 -12.82 -20.51
C ASN A 55 19.08 -13.35 -19.44
N GLY A 56 18.74 -14.49 -18.82
CA GLY A 56 19.56 -15.12 -17.77
C GLY A 56 19.51 -14.43 -16.40
N LYS A 57 18.82 -13.29 -16.26
CA LYS A 57 18.63 -12.59 -14.99
C LYS A 57 17.29 -12.95 -14.35
N LYS A 58 17.30 -13.14 -13.03
CA LYS A 58 16.11 -13.28 -12.20
C LYS A 58 15.56 -11.87 -11.92
N LEU A 59 14.41 -11.55 -12.50
CA LEU A 59 13.73 -10.26 -12.29
C LEU A 59 12.38 -10.49 -11.63
N PRO A 60 11.90 -9.57 -10.79
CA PRO A 60 10.55 -9.68 -10.25
C PRO A 60 9.53 -9.70 -11.39
N ASP A 61 8.49 -10.51 -11.22
CA ASP A 61 7.36 -10.62 -12.15
C ASP A 61 6.39 -9.45 -11.92
N TRP A 62 6.91 -8.25 -12.14
CA TRP A 62 6.17 -6.99 -12.09
C TRP A 62 5.79 -6.57 -13.50
N GLU A 63 4.88 -5.60 -13.60
CA GLU A 63 4.55 -4.97 -14.88
C GLU A 63 5.82 -4.45 -15.57
N ASP A 64 5.97 -4.79 -16.85
CA ASP A 64 7.17 -4.51 -17.65
C ASP A 64 7.60 -3.04 -17.55
N ARG A 65 6.64 -2.11 -17.53
CA ARG A 65 6.92 -0.69 -17.40
C ARG A 65 7.63 -0.33 -16.08
N PHE A 66 7.24 -0.91 -14.95
CA PHE A 66 7.94 -0.69 -13.68
C PHE A 66 9.33 -1.32 -13.71
N VAL A 67 9.46 -2.54 -14.25
CA VAL A 67 10.75 -3.23 -14.39
C VAL A 67 11.73 -2.39 -15.23
N GLU A 68 11.27 -1.87 -16.38
CA GLU A 68 12.06 -1.01 -17.26
C GLU A 68 12.52 0.27 -16.56
N LEU A 69 11.62 0.93 -15.82
CA LEU A 69 11.93 2.19 -15.15
C LEU A 69 12.88 2.00 -13.97
N GLU A 70 12.74 0.91 -13.21
CA GLU A 70 13.63 0.55 -12.10
C GLU A 70 15.02 0.17 -12.59
N LEU A 71 15.11 -0.69 -13.62
CA LEU A 71 16.41 -1.05 -14.23
C LEU A 71 17.13 0.15 -14.84
N ALA A 72 16.38 1.15 -15.30
CA ALA A 72 16.92 2.39 -15.82
C ALA A 72 17.15 3.47 -14.74
N HIS A 73 16.87 3.18 -13.47
CA HIS A 73 16.96 4.12 -12.35
C HIS A 73 16.19 5.44 -12.59
N LYS A 74 15.02 5.36 -13.22
CA LYS A 74 14.24 6.54 -13.65
C LYS A 74 13.17 6.98 -12.65
N ILE A 75 12.79 6.14 -11.70
CA ILE A 75 11.77 6.50 -10.70
C ILE A 75 12.43 7.33 -9.60
N HIS A 76 12.34 8.65 -9.71
CA HIS A 76 12.90 9.58 -8.71
C HIS A 76 11.93 9.88 -7.55
N GLY A 77 10.64 9.70 -7.76
CA GLY A 77 9.66 10.05 -6.76
C GLY A 77 8.24 9.85 -7.23
N ILE A 78 7.31 10.20 -6.36
CA ILE A 78 5.89 10.05 -6.56
C ILE A 78 5.16 11.24 -5.96
N ILE A 79 4.14 11.68 -6.68
CA ILE A 79 3.21 12.70 -6.23
C ILE A 79 1.87 12.01 -6.01
N LEU A 80 1.32 12.20 -4.81
CA LEU A 80 0.02 11.71 -4.41
C LEU A 80 -0.96 12.88 -4.43
N VAL A 81 -2.02 12.75 -5.22
CA VAL A 81 -3.11 13.71 -5.28
C VAL A 81 -4.39 12.99 -4.90
N ALA A 82 -5.02 13.41 -3.81
CA ALA A 82 -6.22 12.78 -3.27
C ALA A 82 -7.34 13.79 -3.09
N GLY A 83 -8.55 13.44 -3.51
CA GLY A 83 -9.72 14.32 -3.43
C GLY A 83 -10.86 13.78 -4.27
N GLU A 84 -11.82 14.65 -4.58
CA GLU A 84 -12.90 14.31 -5.51
C GLU A 84 -12.39 14.25 -6.95
N ALA A 85 -12.92 13.32 -7.75
CA ALA A 85 -12.37 12.97 -9.07
C ALA A 85 -12.15 14.18 -9.99
N ASN A 86 -13.15 15.05 -10.14
CA ASN A 86 -13.03 16.24 -11.00
C ASN A 86 -11.93 17.19 -10.51
N SER A 87 -11.84 17.38 -9.19
CA SER A 87 -10.84 18.24 -8.57
C SER A 87 -9.44 17.65 -8.73
N VAL A 88 -9.27 16.34 -8.52
CA VAL A 88 -7.99 15.64 -8.75
C VAL A 88 -7.56 15.77 -10.20
N GLN A 89 -8.45 15.53 -11.17
CA GLN A 89 -8.11 15.65 -12.59
C GLN A 89 -7.68 17.07 -12.98
N GLN A 90 -8.37 18.09 -12.47
CA GLN A 90 -8.03 19.48 -12.76
C GLN A 90 -6.68 19.87 -12.14
N HIS A 91 -6.50 19.65 -10.84
CA HIS A 91 -5.26 20.04 -10.15
C HIS A 91 -4.06 19.19 -10.59
N SER A 92 -4.24 17.94 -11.00
CA SER A 92 -3.16 17.14 -11.59
C SER A 92 -2.61 17.78 -12.86
N LYS A 93 -3.44 18.41 -13.70
CA LYS A 93 -2.96 19.15 -14.88
C LYS A 93 -2.11 20.35 -14.47
N GLU A 94 -2.54 21.10 -13.46
CA GLU A 94 -1.82 22.25 -12.93
C GLU A 94 -0.45 21.85 -12.34
N ILE A 95 -0.41 20.74 -11.59
CA ILE A 95 0.84 20.18 -11.06
C ILE A 95 1.79 19.75 -12.19
N ILE A 96 1.27 19.04 -13.20
CA ILE A 96 2.07 18.61 -14.35
C ILE A 96 2.64 19.81 -15.10
N GLN A 97 1.85 20.87 -15.27
CA GLN A 97 2.30 22.12 -15.89
C GLN A 97 3.37 22.81 -15.04
N ALA A 98 3.19 22.88 -13.72
CA ALA A 98 4.16 23.50 -12.81
C ALA A 98 5.51 22.76 -12.80
N LEU A 99 5.50 21.45 -13.06
CA LEU A 99 6.71 20.63 -13.12
C LEU A 99 7.33 20.53 -14.53
N ALA A 100 6.70 21.14 -15.53
CA ALA A 100 7.17 21.07 -16.90
C ALA A 100 8.60 21.60 -17.02
N GLY A 101 9.48 20.82 -17.63
CA GLY A 101 10.91 21.14 -17.78
C GLY A 101 11.77 20.81 -16.55
N ALA A 102 11.18 20.67 -15.36
CA ALA A 102 11.90 20.24 -14.15
C ALA A 102 11.80 18.72 -13.91
N ALA A 103 10.69 18.09 -14.30
CA ALA A 103 10.48 16.66 -14.17
C ALA A 103 9.65 16.10 -15.33
N SER A 104 9.73 14.78 -15.51
CA SER A 104 8.94 14.02 -16.48
C SER A 104 8.00 13.07 -15.76
N ILE A 105 6.72 13.03 -16.14
CA ILE A 105 5.76 12.05 -15.63
C ILE A 105 5.95 10.73 -16.38
N LEU A 106 6.46 9.71 -15.69
CA LEU A 106 6.83 8.42 -16.29
C LEU A 106 5.72 7.37 -16.23
N TYR A 107 4.82 7.53 -15.26
CA TYR A 107 3.73 6.62 -14.95
C TYR A 107 2.63 7.38 -14.20
N TYR A 108 1.38 7.02 -14.43
CA TYR A 108 0.22 7.60 -13.75
C TYR A 108 -0.73 6.46 -13.34
N LEU A 109 -1.12 6.44 -12.07
CA LEU A 109 -2.00 5.41 -11.51
C LEU A 109 -3.18 6.07 -10.81
N GLU A 110 -4.40 5.69 -11.20
CA GLU A 110 -5.62 6.15 -10.55
C GLU A 110 -6.13 5.14 -9.54
N GLY A 111 -6.47 5.65 -8.35
CA GLY A 111 -7.21 4.92 -7.34
C GLY A 111 -8.60 5.52 -7.20
N ALA A 112 -9.63 4.67 -7.15
CA ALA A 112 -10.99 5.07 -6.85
C ALA A 112 -11.52 4.24 -5.69
N THR A 113 -12.32 4.88 -4.83
CA THR A 113 -13.10 4.13 -3.84
C THR A 113 -14.23 3.37 -4.54
N LEU A 114 -14.53 2.16 -4.09
CA LEU A 114 -15.63 1.38 -4.66
C LEU A 114 -16.97 2.09 -4.38
N LEU A 115 -17.79 2.25 -5.42
CA LEU A 115 -19.10 2.87 -5.33
C LEU A 115 -20.03 1.97 -4.48
N LYS A 116 -20.47 2.52 -3.34
CA LYS A 116 -21.30 1.95 -2.26
C LYS A 116 -20.49 1.34 -1.10
N ARG A 117 -20.44 2.14 -0.03
CA ARG A 117 -19.97 1.85 1.34
C ARG A 117 -18.47 1.56 1.46
N VAL A 118 -17.72 2.66 1.56
CA VAL A 118 -16.70 2.93 2.58
C VAL A 118 -16.00 1.68 3.14
N ARG A 119 -14.75 1.51 2.70
CA ARG A 119 -13.73 0.59 3.22
C ARG A 119 -13.96 -0.86 2.80
N TYR A 120 -13.77 -1.21 1.53
CA TYR A 120 -13.53 -2.61 1.18
C TYR A 120 -12.27 -2.71 0.32
N ILE A 121 -11.38 -3.63 0.67
CA ILE A 121 -10.48 -4.25 -0.29
C ILE A 121 -11.37 -4.91 -1.36
N LYS A 122 -10.97 -5.02 -2.64
CA LYS A 122 -11.86 -5.55 -3.70
C LYS A 122 -12.45 -6.93 -3.35
N SER A 123 -11.82 -7.68 -2.46
CA SER A 123 -12.31 -8.95 -1.86
C SER A 123 -13.49 -8.82 -0.88
N GLY A 124 -14.09 -7.64 -0.71
CA GLY A 124 -15.22 -7.44 0.21
C GLY A 124 -14.83 -7.43 1.69
N LEU A 125 -13.55 -7.21 2.01
CA LEU A 125 -13.06 -7.09 3.38
C LEU A 125 -12.85 -5.64 3.82
N HIS A 126 -13.30 -5.26 5.02
CA HIS A 126 -13.12 -3.90 5.52
C HIS A 126 -11.65 -3.46 5.66
N ALA A 127 -11.20 -2.52 4.81
CA ALA A 127 -9.77 -2.16 4.69
C ALA A 127 -9.20 -1.30 5.82
N THR A 128 -10.01 -0.44 6.46
CA THR A 128 -9.47 0.61 7.36
C THR A 128 -9.86 0.47 8.82
N HIS A 129 -10.44 -0.65 9.21
CA HIS A 129 -10.71 -0.91 10.63
C HIS A 129 -9.65 -1.89 11.12
N SER A 130 -8.58 -1.37 11.71
CA SER A 130 -7.83 -2.16 12.67
C SER A 130 -8.83 -2.74 13.66
N CYS A 131 -8.66 -4.02 13.97
CA CYS A 131 -9.44 -4.66 15.01
C CYS A 131 -8.78 -4.06 16.18
N GLN A 132 -9.53 -3.22 16.83
CA GLN A 132 -9.38 -3.09 18.24
C GLN A 132 -9.70 -4.46 18.88
N ILE A 133 -8.79 -5.44 18.72
CA ILE A 133 -8.12 -5.89 19.93
C ILE A 133 -7.50 -4.60 20.41
N ILE A 134 -8.16 -3.95 21.37
CA ILE A 134 -7.63 -2.85 22.15
C ILE A 134 -6.46 -3.46 22.96
N TYR A 135 -5.42 -3.93 22.29
CA TYR A 135 -4.12 -3.43 22.67
C TYR A 135 -4.18 -1.99 22.20
N ARG A 136 -4.54 -1.12 23.14
CA ARG A 136 -4.04 0.23 23.17
C ARG A 136 -2.67 0.23 22.48
N ILE A 137 -2.58 0.80 21.28
CA ILE A 137 -1.32 1.35 20.81
C ILE A 137 -1.11 2.62 21.66
N THR A 138 -0.99 2.46 22.98
CA THR A 138 -0.59 3.55 23.86
C THR A 138 0.91 3.43 23.99
N ASN A 139 1.59 4.49 23.56
CA ASN A 139 3.03 4.70 23.67
C ASN A 139 3.90 4.01 22.61
N ILE A 140 3.48 4.02 21.33
CA ILE A 140 4.50 3.97 20.28
C ILE A 140 5.24 5.31 20.33
N LEU A 141 6.57 5.25 20.38
CA LEU A 141 7.41 6.43 20.29
C LEU A 141 7.33 6.98 18.86
N ASP A 142 7.16 8.29 18.70
CA ASP A 142 6.95 8.94 17.39
C ASP A 142 8.03 8.56 16.36
N GLY A 143 9.25 8.31 16.82
CA GLY A 143 10.42 7.93 16.02
C GLY A 143 10.35 6.55 15.38
N VAL A 144 9.29 5.79 15.66
CA VAL A 144 8.92 4.61 14.86
C VAL A 144 8.38 5.01 13.49
N ILE A 145 7.79 6.19 13.36
CA ILE A 145 7.16 6.69 12.13
C ILE A 145 7.89 7.94 11.60
N ILE A 146 8.26 8.87 12.48
CA ILE A 146 8.77 10.20 12.15
C ILE A 146 10.28 10.25 12.40
N MET A 147 11.06 10.41 11.34
CA MET A 147 12.52 10.42 11.38
C MET A 147 13.05 11.50 12.35
N GLY A 148 14.03 11.11 13.16
CA GLY A 148 14.73 11.99 14.09
C GLY A 148 13.97 12.34 15.37
N THR A 149 12.76 11.82 15.56
CA THR A 149 12.01 12.00 16.81
C THR A 149 12.30 10.86 17.80
N LYS A 150 11.84 11.00 19.05
CA LYS A 150 12.08 10.00 20.11
C LYS A 150 11.65 8.62 19.63
N GLY A 151 12.56 7.64 19.67
CA GLY A 151 12.31 6.28 19.19
C GLY A 151 13.04 5.92 17.90
N ASP A 152 13.49 6.90 17.12
CA ASP A 152 14.34 6.68 15.96
C ASP A 152 15.78 6.45 16.44
N ARG A 153 16.34 5.29 16.09
CA ARG A 153 17.67 4.85 16.54
C ARG A 153 18.74 5.03 15.47
N LYS A 154 18.38 5.56 14.31
CA LYS A 154 19.30 5.78 13.20
C LYS A 154 19.79 7.23 13.23
N PRO A 155 21.07 7.49 12.93
CA PRO A 155 21.49 8.85 12.62
C PRO A 155 20.75 9.31 11.36
N ARG A 156 20.14 10.49 11.42
CA ARG A 156 19.46 11.12 10.27
C ARG A 156 20.12 12.46 9.98
N PRO A 157 20.25 12.85 8.70
CA PRO A 157 20.67 14.21 8.37
C PRO A 157 19.59 15.21 8.78
N GLU A 158 20.01 16.44 9.11
CA GLU A 158 19.12 17.49 9.65
C GLU A 158 17.92 17.78 8.73
N TRP A 159 18.13 17.75 7.42
CA TRP A 159 17.07 18.00 6.43
C TRP A 159 15.98 16.92 6.42
N ALA A 160 16.26 15.71 6.91
CA ALA A 160 15.32 14.59 6.90
C ALA A 160 14.48 14.50 8.18
N LEU A 161 14.75 15.32 9.19
CA LEU A 161 13.98 15.37 10.43
C LEU A 161 12.52 15.70 10.14
N GLY A 162 11.59 14.98 10.76
CA GLY A 162 10.15 15.15 10.52
C GLY A 162 9.62 14.42 9.28
N GLY A 163 10.49 13.85 8.44
CA GLY A 163 10.09 13.00 7.32
C GLY A 163 9.66 11.59 7.76
N SER A 164 9.15 10.81 6.81
CA SER A 164 8.82 9.40 6.99
C SER A 164 9.09 8.62 5.71
N PHE A 165 9.31 7.31 5.82
CA PHE A 165 9.43 6.44 4.65
C PHE A 165 8.06 6.03 4.14
N MET A 166 7.88 6.11 2.82
CA MET A 166 6.70 5.60 2.16
C MET A 166 7.05 4.32 1.40
N VAL A 167 6.27 3.26 1.62
CA VAL A 167 6.36 2.03 0.83
C VAL A 167 5.15 1.96 -0.09
N PHE A 168 5.41 1.98 -1.39
CA PHE A 168 4.38 1.78 -2.42
C PHE A 168 4.43 0.34 -2.93
N ARG A 169 3.25 -0.29 -3.09
CA ARG A 169 3.07 -1.63 -3.67
C ARG A 169 1.84 -1.63 -4.57
N LYS A 170 2.01 -2.01 -5.83
CA LYS A 170 0.89 -2.24 -6.76
C LYS A 170 0.46 -3.70 -6.67
N LEU A 171 -0.57 -3.97 -5.87
CA LEU A 171 -1.05 -5.33 -5.60
C LEU A 171 -2.31 -5.63 -6.41
N GLN A 172 -2.22 -6.60 -7.32
CA GLN A 172 -3.39 -7.17 -7.98
C GLN A 172 -4.11 -8.13 -7.03
N GLN A 173 -5.45 -8.11 -7.09
CA GLN A 173 -6.29 -8.96 -6.25
C GLN A 173 -7.11 -9.90 -7.12
N LEU A 174 -6.96 -11.20 -6.89
CA LEU A 174 -7.72 -12.27 -7.53
C LEU A 174 -8.98 -12.54 -6.71
N VAL A 175 -9.98 -11.67 -6.88
CA VAL A 175 -11.17 -11.64 -6.02
C VAL A 175 -12.10 -12.83 -6.28
N PRO A 176 -12.49 -13.15 -7.53
CA PRO A 176 -13.30 -14.33 -7.81
C PRO A 176 -12.64 -15.62 -7.30
N GLU A 177 -11.35 -15.78 -7.56
CA GLU A 177 -10.56 -16.95 -7.18
C GLU A 177 -10.46 -17.08 -5.66
N PHE A 178 -10.31 -15.97 -4.95
CA PHE A 178 -10.35 -15.98 -3.48
C PHE A 178 -11.72 -16.43 -2.95
N HIS A 179 -12.82 -15.95 -3.53
CA HIS A 179 -14.17 -16.36 -3.11
C HIS A 179 -14.44 -17.84 -3.42
N GLU A 180 -13.99 -18.34 -4.56
CA GLU A 180 -14.05 -19.75 -4.92
C GLU A 180 -13.26 -20.61 -3.93
N PHE A 181 -12.01 -20.23 -3.62
CA PHE A 181 -11.19 -20.89 -2.62
C PHE A 181 -11.88 -20.97 -1.24
N LEU A 182 -12.49 -19.88 -0.79
CA LEU A 182 -13.24 -19.86 0.47
C LEU A 182 -14.46 -20.79 0.43
N TYR A 183 -15.18 -20.81 -0.70
CA TYR A 183 -16.35 -21.65 -0.89
C TYR A 183 -15.97 -23.13 -0.88
N GLU A 184 -14.93 -23.53 -1.60
CA GLU A 184 -14.51 -24.93 -1.68
C GLU A 184 -13.87 -25.45 -0.40
N THR A 185 -13.09 -24.61 0.28
CA THR A 185 -12.30 -25.04 1.44
C THR A 185 -13.08 -24.87 2.75
N GLY A 186 -13.96 -23.87 2.83
CA GLY A 186 -14.61 -23.46 4.07
C GLY A 186 -15.47 -24.54 4.72
N ALA A 187 -16.02 -25.48 3.95
CA ALA A 187 -16.85 -26.57 4.46
C ALA A 187 -16.10 -27.84 4.86
N LYS A 188 -14.76 -27.89 4.66
CA LYS A 188 -13.94 -29.07 4.95
C LYS A 188 -13.48 -29.15 6.42
N GLY A 189 -13.90 -28.21 7.27
CA GLY A 189 -13.48 -28.12 8.68
C GLY A 189 -14.34 -28.95 9.66
N ILE A 190 -13.80 -29.23 10.85
CA ILE A 190 -14.46 -30.03 11.90
C ILE A 190 -15.66 -29.30 12.54
N VAL A 191 -15.56 -27.98 12.70
CA VAL A 191 -16.63 -27.13 13.28
C VAL A 191 -16.95 -26.02 12.29
N VAL A 192 -17.91 -26.29 11.41
CA VAL A 192 -18.35 -25.37 10.36
C VAL A 192 -19.88 -25.28 10.34
N PRO A 193 -20.45 -24.12 9.99
CA PRO A 193 -21.86 -24.01 9.68
C PRO A 193 -22.30 -25.04 8.63
N LYS A 194 -23.54 -25.54 8.74
CA LYS A 194 -24.14 -26.41 7.71
C LYS A 194 -24.36 -25.67 6.39
N ASP A 195 -24.58 -24.35 6.47
CA ASP A 195 -24.71 -23.50 5.29
C ASP A 195 -23.33 -23.19 4.69
N GLN A 196 -23.18 -23.50 3.40
CA GLN A 196 -21.92 -23.39 2.67
C GLN A 196 -21.40 -21.96 2.63
N GLU A 197 -22.31 -20.99 2.44
CA GLU A 197 -21.95 -19.58 2.37
C GLU A 197 -21.48 -19.06 3.74
N ALA A 198 -22.15 -19.46 4.82
CA ALA A 198 -21.74 -19.16 6.18
C ALA A 198 -20.40 -19.82 6.53
N ALA A 199 -20.14 -21.05 6.06
CA ALA A 199 -18.86 -21.73 6.24
C ALA A 199 -17.72 -21.00 5.52
N ALA A 200 -17.92 -20.59 4.27
CA ALA A 200 -16.97 -19.79 3.50
C ALA A 200 -16.65 -18.45 4.19
N LYS A 201 -17.70 -17.75 4.67
CA LYS A 201 -17.56 -16.50 5.44
C LYS A 201 -16.78 -16.70 6.74
N LEU A 202 -17.06 -17.76 7.49
CA LEU A 202 -16.33 -18.09 8.72
C LEU A 202 -14.87 -18.39 8.42
N PHE A 203 -14.60 -19.20 7.39
CA PHE A 203 -13.24 -19.56 7.00
C PHE A 203 -12.42 -18.34 6.58
N GLY A 204 -12.97 -17.51 5.68
CA GLY A 204 -12.35 -16.24 5.31
C GLY A 204 -12.10 -15.33 6.52
N SER A 205 -13.03 -15.33 7.47
CA SER A 205 -12.87 -14.56 8.71
C SER A 205 -11.76 -15.08 9.60
N ARG A 206 -11.47 -16.38 9.58
CA ARG A 206 -10.34 -16.98 10.32
C ARG A 206 -9.01 -16.73 9.64
N LEU A 207 -8.97 -16.74 8.29
CA LEU A 207 -7.77 -16.41 7.53
C LEU A 207 -7.33 -14.96 7.76
N ILE A 208 -8.29 -14.03 7.77
CA ILE A 208 -7.99 -12.60 7.91
C ILE A 208 -8.09 -12.10 9.36
N GLY A 209 -8.67 -12.88 10.26
CA GLY A 209 -8.93 -12.50 11.65
C GLY A 209 -10.09 -11.52 11.85
N ARG A 210 -10.99 -11.36 10.86
CA ARG A 210 -12.14 -10.44 10.88
C ARG A 210 -13.31 -10.94 10.06
N TRP A 211 -14.51 -10.59 10.49
CA TRP A 211 -15.68 -10.70 9.63
C TRP A 211 -15.65 -9.67 8.49
N PRO A 212 -16.22 -10.00 7.31
CA PRO A 212 -16.38 -9.05 6.21
C PRO A 212 -17.08 -7.75 6.63
N SER A 213 -17.94 -7.80 7.65
CA SER A 213 -18.60 -6.61 8.24
C SER A 213 -17.66 -5.68 9.03
N GLY A 214 -16.38 -6.02 9.18
CA GLY A 214 -15.42 -5.30 10.02
C GLY A 214 -15.46 -5.68 11.50
N LYS A 215 -16.45 -6.48 11.94
CA LYS A 215 -16.54 -6.97 13.32
C LYS A 215 -15.43 -7.98 13.61
N CYS A 216 -14.88 -7.91 14.82
CA CYS A 216 -14.00 -8.94 15.35
C CYS A 216 -14.70 -9.74 16.44
N LYS A 217 -14.51 -11.05 16.45
CA LYS A 217 -14.79 -11.84 17.65
C LYS A 217 -13.51 -11.91 18.49
N LYS A 218 -13.63 -11.77 19.81
CA LYS A 218 -12.60 -12.29 20.72
C LYS A 218 -12.49 -13.80 20.45
N ILE A 219 -11.26 -14.30 20.27
CA ILE A 219 -10.96 -15.71 19.93
C ILE A 219 -11.32 -16.69 21.08
N ASN A 220 -11.95 -16.23 22.18
CA ASN A 220 -12.23 -17.04 23.37
C ASN A 220 -13.70 -17.46 23.57
N SER A 221 -14.50 -17.61 22.51
CA SER A 221 -15.78 -18.31 22.67
C SER A 221 -15.97 -19.32 21.56
N ILE A 222 -15.54 -20.55 21.86
CA ILE A 222 -16.01 -21.79 21.22
C ILE A 222 -17.54 -21.95 21.41
N ASP A 223 -18.16 -21.19 22.32
CA ASP A 223 -19.61 -21.20 22.51
C ASP A 223 -20.34 -20.24 21.58
N ARG A 224 -20.82 -20.78 20.45
CA ARG A 224 -22.20 -20.63 19.93
C ARG A 224 -22.28 -21.09 18.48
N PHE A 225 -22.05 -22.39 18.30
CA PHE A 225 -22.65 -23.17 17.22
C PHE A 225 -23.43 -24.32 17.84
N VAL A 226 -24.48 -23.95 18.59
CA VAL A 226 -25.70 -24.74 18.80
C VAL A 226 -26.84 -23.74 18.65
#